data_AF-C6J6X0-F1
#
_entry.id   AF-C6J6X0-F1
#
_cell.length_a   1.000
_cell.length_b   1.000
_cell.length_c   1.000
_cell.angle_alpha   90.00
_cell.angle_beta   90.00
_cell.angle_gamma   90.00
#
_symmetry.space_group_name_H-M   'P 1'
#
loop_
_entity.id
_entity.type
_entity.pdbx_description
1 polymer ?
#
loop_
_entity_poly.entity_id
_entity_poly.type
_entity_poly.pdbx_seq_one_letter_code
_entity_poly.pdbx_strand_id
1 'polypeptide(L)'
;MGKKIGRLSTGWLITGVIGGLLLSTEPLGGIAVPVQAAAEPATVTTAKQLQAKLAQGMEARNTTITLKYKGSTKNLENQLKQAVNDALEADPYTKYIVDRYVYSWRGTTGSAKITLQVHYRETAEQTAYVRQSVKNILKQLIQPGMNNHQKIKAIHDYVVLNLKYDTDLQKYTAYEGLKTGEAVCQGYALLTYELLKEAGIENRLVEGTAGGQLHAWNLVRLDNRWYHLDTTWDDPVPDVPKRVNYTYYLRTDEQMRQDHVWKAADYPRASVPYIKTLQALIEAGGEKKQTYLALKTALGYDLYDADAAVSTAKGLAERVKSGMKAGKATVTVRYAGSDEQLLEDLTGLYNLGIRNIRYLMQPLEGTDDLRVEIHWE
;
A
#
# COMPACT_ATOMS: atom_id res chain seq x y z
N MET A 1 -22.60 6.18 -33.77
CA MET A 1 -22.17 7.37 -32.99
C MET A 1 -22.38 7.02 -31.52
N GLY A 2 -21.32 6.67 -30.78
CA GLY A 2 -21.42 6.21 -29.39
C GLY A 2 -20.60 7.10 -28.48
N LYS A 3 -21.25 7.83 -27.58
CA LYS A 3 -20.63 8.57 -26.48
C LYS A 3 -21.09 7.90 -25.19
N LYS A 4 -20.18 7.26 -24.46
CA LYS A 4 -20.50 6.64 -23.16
C LYS A 4 -19.37 6.90 -22.17
N ILE A 5 -19.77 7.10 -20.91
CA ILE A 5 -18.87 7.13 -19.77
C ILE A 5 -18.61 5.67 -19.40
N GLY A 6 -17.38 5.20 -19.54
CA GLY A 6 -17.00 3.90 -19.01
C GLY A 6 -16.81 4.04 -17.49
N ARG A 7 -17.63 3.35 -16.70
CA ARG A 7 -17.34 3.08 -15.28
C ARG A 7 -16.69 1.71 -15.20
N LEU A 8 -15.58 1.60 -14.47
CA LEU A 8 -14.98 0.32 -14.10
C LEU A 8 -16.05 -0.54 -13.41
N SER A 9 -16.21 -1.79 -13.85
CA SER A 9 -16.99 -2.75 -13.09
C SER A 9 -16.22 -3.05 -11.80
N THR A 10 -16.85 -2.76 -10.66
CA THR A 10 -16.50 -3.13 -9.27
C THR A 10 -15.28 -2.50 -8.59
N GLY A 11 -14.75 -1.38 -9.08
CA GLY A 11 -13.91 -0.46 -8.28
C GLY A 11 -14.49 0.95 -8.38
N TRP A 12 -14.93 1.54 -7.27
CA TRP A 12 -15.76 2.75 -7.30
C TRP A 12 -15.00 4.05 -7.03
N LEU A 13 -15.21 4.97 -7.97
CA LEU A 13 -14.90 6.41 -7.93
C LEU A 13 -16.08 7.21 -7.36
N ILE A 14 -15.76 8.29 -6.65
CA ILE A 14 -16.69 9.31 -6.14
C ILE A 14 -17.26 10.12 -7.31
N THR A 15 -18.59 10.22 -7.39
CA THR A 15 -19.32 11.05 -8.37
C THR A 15 -19.36 12.52 -7.97
N GLY A 16 -18.90 13.42 -8.84
CA GLY A 16 -19.10 14.86 -8.76
C GLY A 16 -19.98 15.40 -9.90
N VAL A 17 -20.96 16.23 -9.54
CA VAL A 17 -22.07 16.76 -10.35
C VAL A 17 -21.63 17.74 -11.44
N ILE A 18 -22.34 17.72 -12.57
CA ILE A 18 -22.18 18.62 -13.72
C ILE A 18 -22.73 20.02 -13.36
N GLY A 19 -21.86 21.04 -13.32
CA GLY A 19 -22.22 22.45 -13.35
C GLY A 19 -21.70 23.07 -14.66
N GLY A 20 -22.60 23.51 -15.54
CA GLY A 20 -22.25 24.11 -16.82
C GLY A 20 -21.65 25.51 -16.66
N LEU A 21 -20.52 25.76 -17.33
CA LEU A 21 -20.01 27.11 -17.54
C LEU A 21 -20.41 27.61 -18.93
N LEU A 22 -21.16 28.72 -18.93
CA LEU A 22 -21.34 29.63 -20.05
C LEU A 22 -20.03 30.39 -20.27
N LEU A 23 -19.47 30.33 -21.48
CA LEU A 23 -18.34 31.15 -21.90
C LEU A 23 -18.88 32.45 -22.52
N SER A 24 -18.62 33.58 -21.88
CA SER A 24 -18.63 34.90 -22.52
C SER A 24 -17.29 35.12 -23.24
N THR A 25 -17.35 35.68 -24.44
CA THR A 25 -16.18 35.97 -25.27
C THR A 25 -15.79 37.43 -25.16
N GLU A 26 -14.55 37.72 -24.79
CA GLU A 26 -13.84 38.92 -25.25
C GLU A 26 -12.40 38.56 -25.64
N PRO A 27 -11.83 39.20 -26.68
CA PRO A 27 -10.55 38.80 -27.25
C PRO A 27 -9.39 39.52 -26.56
N LEU A 28 -8.37 38.78 -26.12
CA LEU A 28 -7.09 39.36 -25.69
C LEU A 28 -5.98 38.99 -26.68
N GLY A 29 -5.15 40.00 -26.96
CA GLY A 29 -4.14 40.11 -27.99
C GLY A 29 -3.19 38.93 -28.17
N GLY A 30 -2.78 38.74 -29.43
CA GLY A 30 -1.97 37.62 -29.90
C GLY A 30 -0.58 37.57 -29.29
N ILE A 31 -0.26 36.41 -28.70
CA ILE A 31 1.09 35.89 -28.56
C ILE A 31 1.13 34.67 -29.47
N ALA A 32 1.98 34.70 -30.49
CA ALA A 32 2.18 33.57 -31.40
C ALA A 32 2.88 32.43 -30.62
N VAL A 33 2.08 31.53 -30.05
CA VAL A 33 2.57 30.23 -29.57
C VAL A 33 2.89 29.40 -30.81
N PRO A 34 4.11 28.85 -30.95
CA PRO A 34 4.41 27.97 -32.07
C PRO A 34 3.48 26.76 -32.00
N VAL A 35 2.58 26.65 -32.98
CA VAL A 35 1.69 25.50 -33.14
C VAL A 35 2.55 24.32 -33.58
N GLN A 36 2.94 23.49 -32.62
CA GLN A 36 3.51 22.17 -32.91
C GLN A 36 2.41 21.36 -33.63
N ALA A 37 2.64 21.02 -34.90
CA ALA A 37 1.72 20.18 -35.65
C ALA A 37 1.49 18.86 -34.88
N ALA A 38 0.24 18.60 -34.51
CA ALA A 38 -0.11 17.35 -33.83
C ALA A 38 0.28 16.17 -34.72
N ALA A 39 1.13 15.28 -34.21
CA ALA A 39 1.54 14.08 -34.93
C ALA A 39 0.31 13.29 -35.41
N GLU A 40 0.40 12.75 -36.62
CA GLU A 40 -0.65 11.91 -37.20
C GLU A 40 -1.02 10.76 -36.23
N PRO A 41 -2.32 10.53 -35.96
CA PRO A 41 -2.72 9.47 -35.04
C PRO A 41 -2.28 8.09 -35.55
N ALA A 42 -1.69 7.29 -34.66
CA ALA A 42 -1.21 5.95 -34.99
C ALA A 42 -2.35 5.05 -35.53
N THR A 43 -2.03 4.24 -36.54
CA THR A 43 -2.98 3.28 -37.10
C THR A 43 -2.86 1.92 -36.39
N VAL A 44 -3.99 1.37 -35.96
CA VAL A 44 -4.10 0.06 -35.30
C VAL A 44 -5.11 -0.82 -36.04
N THR A 45 -4.85 -2.13 -36.11
CA THR A 45 -5.66 -3.11 -36.86
C THR A 45 -6.11 -4.30 -36.00
N THR A 46 -5.51 -4.49 -34.83
CA THR A 46 -5.81 -5.60 -33.92
C THR A 46 -6.08 -5.12 -32.49
N ALA A 47 -6.77 -5.94 -31.70
CA ALA A 47 -7.02 -5.66 -30.28
C ALA A 47 -5.71 -5.48 -29.49
N LYS A 48 -4.69 -6.29 -29.78
CA LYS A 48 -3.37 -6.20 -29.15
C LYS A 48 -2.66 -4.87 -29.47
N GLN A 49 -2.73 -4.41 -30.72
CA GLN A 49 -2.18 -3.11 -31.10
C GLN A 49 -2.95 -1.96 -30.43
N LEU A 50 -4.27 -2.08 -30.32
CA LEU A 50 -5.11 -1.13 -29.62
C LEU A 50 -4.72 -1.04 -28.14
N GLN A 51 -4.66 -2.16 -27.42
CA GLN A 51 -4.20 -2.23 -26.04
C GLN A 51 -2.81 -1.60 -25.87
N ALA A 52 -1.83 -2.01 -26.68
CA ALA A 52 -0.46 -1.52 -26.56
C ALA A 52 -0.35 0.01 -26.75
N LYS A 53 -1.13 0.58 -27.67
CA LYS A 53 -1.12 2.04 -27.90
C LYS A 53 -1.87 2.82 -26.81
N LEU A 54 -2.93 2.25 -26.25
CA LEU A 54 -3.60 2.81 -25.09
C LEU A 54 -2.68 2.78 -23.86
N ALA A 55 -2.03 1.65 -23.59
CA ALA A 55 -1.06 1.50 -22.51
C ALA A 55 0.10 2.50 -22.65
N GLN A 56 0.71 2.60 -23.85
CA GLN A 56 1.78 3.57 -24.13
C GLN A 56 1.33 5.01 -23.87
N GLY A 57 0.11 5.36 -24.27
CA GLY A 57 -0.44 6.70 -24.03
C GLY A 57 -0.69 6.98 -22.55
N MET A 58 -1.20 6.00 -21.80
CA MET A 58 -1.46 6.15 -20.37
C MET A 58 -0.16 6.19 -19.54
N GLU A 59 0.82 5.37 -19.88
CA GLU A 59 2.16 5.39 -19.29
C GLU A 59 2.83 6.76 -19.47
N ALA A 60 2.68 7.36 -20.65
CA ALA A 60 3.14 8.72 -20.94
C ALA A 60 2.28 9.83 -20.30
N ARG A 61 1.22 9.48 -19.56
CA ARG A 61 0.22 10.41 -18.98
C ARG A 61 -0.46 11.32 -20.00
N ASN A 62 -0.62 10.86 -21.23
CA ASN A 62 -1.36 11.61 -22.24
C ASN A 62 -2.83 11.73 -21.81
N THR A 63 -3.31 12.97 -21.67
CA THR A 63 -4.70 13.27 -21.30
C THR A 63 -5.66 13.04 -22.46
N THR A 64 -5.15 13.00 -23.70
CA THR A 64 -5.91 12.63 -24.90
C THR A 64 -5.09 11.68 -25.78
N ILE A 65 -5.62 10.49 -26.02
CA ILE A 65 -5.02 9.46 -26.88
C ILE A 65 -5.94 9.28 -28.09
N THR A 66 -5.42 9.57 -29.28
CA THR A 66 -6.18 9.43 -30.54
C THR A 66 -5.56 8.34 -31.41
N LEU A 67 -6.39 7.43 -31.92
CA LEU A 67 -5.96 6.30 -32.76
C LEU A 67 -6.84 6.18 -34.01
N LYS A 68 -6.23 5.80 -35.14
CA LYS A 68 -6.94 5.37 -36.37
C LYS A 68 -7.09 3.84 -36.31
N TYR A 69 -8.30 3.33 -36.13
CA TYR A 69 -8.58 1.89 -36.23
C TYR A 69 -8.98 1.53 -37.66
N LYS A 70 -8.35 0.50 -38.22
CA LYS A 70 -8.70 -0.11 -39.51
C LYS A 70 -9.13 -1.55 -39.28
N GLY A 71 -10.41 -1.83 -39.50
CA GLY A 71 -11.01 -3.13 -39.21
C GLY A 71 -12.52 -3.03 -39.02
N SER A 72 -13.18 -4.17 -38.86
CA SER A 72 -14.63 -4.19 -38.61
C SER A 72 -14.97 -3.44 -37.33
N THR A 73 -15.92 -2.51 -37.40
CA THR A 73 -16.38 -1.74 -36.24
C THR A 73 -17.56 -2.38 -35.49
N LYS A 74 -18.06 -3.52 -35.96
CA LYS A 74 -19.22 -4.23 -35.40
C LYS A 74 -19.10 -4.50 -33.89
N ASN A 75 -17.91 -4.86 -33.43
CA ASN A 75 -17.61 -5.17 -32.01
C ASN A 75 -16.60 -4.21 -31.38
N LEU A 76 -16.34 -3.05 -32.01
CA LEU A 76 -15.26 -2.15 -31.59
C LEU A 76 -15.46 -1.62 -30.17
N GLU A 77 -16.70 -1.41 -29.73
CA GLU A 77 -16.98 -0.97 -28.35
C GLU A 77 -16.47 -1.97 -27.30
N ASN A 78 -16.74 -3.26 -27.48
CA ASN A 78 -16.28 -4.29 -26.55
C ASN A 78 -14.77 -4.48 -26.62
N GLN A 79 -14.20 -4.42 -27.83
CA GLN A 79 -12.75 -4.45 -28.01
C GLN A 79 -12.07 -3.26 -27.33
N LEU A 80 -12.67 -2.07 -27.39
CA LEU A 80 -12.16 -0.88 -26.71
C LEU A 80 -12.22 -1.01 -25.19
N LYS A 81 -13.35 -1.46 -24.64
CA LYS A 81 -13.49 -1.71 -23.20
C LYS A 81 -12.42 -2.68 -22.71
N GLN A 82 -12.28 -3.81 -23.41
CA GLN A 82 -11.28 -4.82 -23.07
C GLN A 82 -9.86 -4.25 -23.18
N ALA A 83 -9.53 -3.56 -24.28
CA ALA A 83 -8.20 -3.00 -24.48
C ALA A 83 -7.82 -1.92 -23.46
N VAL A 84 -8.78 -1.10 -23.00
CA VAL A 84 -8.53 -0.15 -21.89
C VAL A 84 -8.31 -0.91 -20.59
N ASN A 85 -9.16 -1.89 -20.26
CA ASN A 85 -9.00 -2.68 -19.04
C ASN A 85 -7.64 -3.41 -19.03
N ASP A 86 -7.30 -4.11 -20.11
CA ASP A 86 -6.04 -4.84 -20.25
C ASP A 86 -4.82 -3.90 -20.23
N ALA A 87 -4.97 -2.64 -20.66
CA ALA A 87 -3.91 -1.64 -20.56
C ALA A 87 -3.70 -1.19 -19.10
N LEU A 88 -4.78 -1.01 -18.33
CA LEU A 88 -4.71 -0.65 -16.91
C LEU A 88 -4.22 -1.81 -16.04
N GLU A 89 -4.67 -3.05 -16.30
CA GLU A 89 -4.19 -4.23 -15.57
C GLU A 89 -2.68 -4.52 -15.80
N ALA A 90 -2.15 -4.13 -16.97
CA ALA A 90 -0.73 -4.28 -17.28
C ALA A 90 0.17 -3.27 -16.51
N ASP A 91 -0.40 -2.17 -16.03
CA ASP A 91 0.30 -1.18 -15.20
C ASP A 91 -0.56 -0.78 -13.99
N PRO A 92 -0.51 -1.60 -12.91
CA PRO A 92 -1.29 -1.36 -11.71
C PRO A 92 -1.07 0.03 -11.10
N TYR A 93 0.14 0.60 -11.17
CA TYR A 93 0.37 1.96 -10.66
C TYR A 93 -0.47 2.96 -11.45
N THR A 94 -0.39 2.90 -12.78
CA THR A 94 -1.20 3.77 -13.66
C THR A 94 -2.70 3.56 -13.44
N LYS A 95 -3.16 2.33 -13.24
CA LYS A 95 -4.57 2.04 -12.92
C LYS A 95 -5.11 2.86 -11.75
N TYR A 96 -4.36 2.94 -10.65
CA TYR A 96 -4.80 3.60 -9.42
C TYR A 96 -4.68 5.13 -9.46
N ILE A 97 -3.83 5.68 -10.32
CA ILE A 97 -3.76 7.13 -10.51
C ILE A 97 -4.64 7.63 -11.66
N VAL A 98 -5.32 6.76 -12.41
CA VAL A 98 -6.38 7.17 -13.34
C VAL A 98 -7.63 7.49 -12.54
N ASP A 99 -7.99 8.76 -12.48
CA ASP A 99 -9.22 9.20 -11.81
C ASP A 99 -10.44 8.85 -12.65
N ARG A 100 -10.41 9.13 -13.95
CA ARG A 100 -11.52 8.79 -14.85
C ARG A 100 -11.07 8.81 -16.29
N TYR A 101 -11.80 8.11 -17.14
CA TYR A 101 -11.60 8.17 -18.57
C TYR A 101 -12.91 8.10 -19.35
N VAL A 102 -12.90 8.68 -20.54
CA VAL A 102 -14.01 8.65 -21.48
C VAL A 102 -13.46 8.30 -22.85
N TYR A 103 -13.99 7.27 -23.49
CA TYR A 103 -13.68 6.97 -24.88
C TYR A 103 -14.87 7.29 -25.79
N SER A 104 -14.53 7.67 -27.01
CA SER A 104 -15.48 7.86 -28.10
C SER A 104 -14.85 7.37 -29.40
N TRP A 105 -15.68 7.03 -30.37
CA TRP A 105 -15.21 6.72 -31.70
C TRP A 105 -16.19 7.17 -32.79
N ARG A 106 -15.65 7.51 -33.96
CA ARG A 106 -16.41 7.88 -35.16
C ARG A 106 -15.78 7.24 -36.39
N GLY A 107 -16.59 6.63 -37.25
CA GLY A 107 -16.11 6.06 -38.49
C GLY A 107 -17.16 5.26 -39.25
N THR A 108 -16.68 4.39 -40.14
CA THR A 108 -17.47 3.52 -41.02
C THR A 108 -17.50 2.09 -40.49
N THR A 109 -18.05 1.15 -41.25
CA THR A 109 -18.02 -0.28 -40.94
C THR A 109 -16.60 -0.88 -40.95
N GLY A 110 -15.64 -0.25 -41.65
CA GLY A 110 -14.27 -0.74 -41.83
C GLY A 110 -13.17 0.14 -41.23
N SER A 111 -13.51 1.27 -40.62
CA SER A 111 -12.53 2.15 -39.98
C SER A 111 -13.16 3.04 -38.92
N ALA A 112 -12.39 3.46 -37.92
CA ALA A 112 -12.82 4.42 -36.91
C ALA A 112 -11.67 5.31 -36.42
N LYS A 113 -11.95 6.58 -36.16
CA LYS A 113 -11.13 7.41 -35.28
C LYS A 113 -11.60 7.18 -33.85
N ILE A 114 -10.68 6.78 -32.99
CA ILE A 114 -10.90 6.52 -31.56
C ILE A 114 -10.23 7.66 -30.79
N THR A 115 -10.93 8.21 -29.80
CA THR A 115 -10.40 9.21 -28.88
C THR A 115 -10.68 8.76 -27.46
N LEU A 116 -9.62 8.56 -26.67
CA LEU A 116 -9.69 8.31 -25.23
C LEU A 116 -9.19 9.57 -24.51
N GLN A 117 -10.04 10.15 -23.67
CA GLN A 117 -9.69 11.21 -22.73
C GLN A 117 -9.47 10.59 -21.37
N VAL A 118 -8.35 10.91 -20.73
CA VAL A 118 -7.98 10.37 -19.42
C VAL A 118 -7.65 11.52 -18.49
N HIS A 119 -8.21 11.49 -17.29
CA HIS A 119 -7.88 12.37 -16.20
C HIS A 119 -7.08 11.57 -15.18
N TYR A 120 -5.87 12.04 -14.89
CA TYR A 120 -4.97 11.43 -13.92
C TYR A 120 -4.93 12.26 -12.64
N ARG A 121 -4.62 11.58 -11.54
CA ARG A 121 -4.29 12.16 -10.24
C ARG A 121 -2.82 12.63 -10.18
N GLU A 122 -1.97 12.10 -11.07
CA GLU A 122 -0.58 12.54 -11.24
C GLU A 122 -0.28 12.96 -12.68
N THR A 123 0.54 13.99 -12.86
CA THR A 123 1.18 14.32 -14.15
C THR A 123 2.38 13.41 -14.44
N ALA A 124 2.93 13.48 -15.66
CA ALA A 124 4.14 12.74 -16.02
C ALA A 124 5.35 13.14 -15.15
N GLU A 125 5.48 14.44 -14.86
CA GLU A 125 6.55 14.99 -14.02
C GLU A 125 6.40 14.54 -12.57
N GLN A 126 5.17 14.46 -12.06
CA GLN A 126 4.89 13.96 -10.71
C GLN A 126 5.20 12.47 -10.59
N THR A 127 4.76 11.63 -11.54
CA THR A 127 5.13 10.21 -11.55
C THR A 127 6.66 10.03 -11.69
N ALA A 128 7.33 10.86 -12.51
CA ALA A 128 8.80 10.83 -12.62
C ALA A 128 9.48 11.23 -11.30
N TYR A 129 8.94 12.21 -10.57
CA TYR A 129 9.40 12.60 -9.24
C TYR A 129 9.27 11.43 -8.25
N VAL A 130 8.14 10.71 -8.25
CA VAL A 130 7.94 9.52 -7.40
C VAL A 130 9.04 8.49 -7.68
N ARG A 131 9.20 8.09 -8.94
CA ARG A 131 10.21 7.08 -9.35
C ARG A 131 11.64 7.49 -8.96
N GLN A 132 11.98 8.76 -9.12
CA GLN A 132 13.31 9.24 -8.74
C GLN A 132 13.49 9.29 -7.22
N SER A 133 12.46 9.69 -6.48
CA SER A 133 12.48 9.72 -5.02
C SER A 133 12.61 8.31 -4.45
N VAL A 134 11.84 7.36 -4.96
CA VAL A 134 11.93 5.93 -4.61
C VAL A 134 13.35 5.39 -4.76
N LYS A 135 14.02 5.68 -5.89
CA LYS A 135 15.42 5.30 -6.10
C LYS A 135 16.36 5.89 -5.04
N ASN A 136 16.18 7.18 -4.73
CA ASN A 136 17.02 7.87 -3.75
C ASN A 136 16.80 7.32 -2.33
N ILE A 137 15.55 7.04 -1.97
CA ILE A 137 15.17 6.43 -0.69
C ILE A 137 15.83 5.06 -0.55
N LEU A 138 15.66 4.19 -1.55
CA LEU A 138 16.22 2.83 -1.51
C LEU A 138 17.75 2.83 -1.44
N LYS A 139 18.41 3.78 -2.08
CA LYS A 139 19.88 3.94 -1.99
C LYS A 139 20.36 4.21 -0.56
N GLN A 140 19.56 4.91 0.25
CA GLN A 140 19.87 5.19 1.65
C GLN A 140 19.42 4.06 2.58
N LEU A 141 18.25 3.49 2.28
CA LEU A 141 17.56 2.52 3.11
C LEU A 141 18.14 1.11 3.01
N ILE A 142 18.54 0.69 1.82
CA ILE A 142 18.97 -0.68 1.55
C ILE A 142 20.49 -0.78 1.55
N GLN A 143 21.03 -1.48 2.54
CA GLN A 143 22.47 -1.70 2.69
C GLN A 143 22.92 -2.97 1.97
N PRO A 144 24.19 -3.04 1.50
CA PRO A 144 24.75 -4.25 0.94
C PRO A 144 24.57 -5.46 1.87
N GLY A 145 24.15 -6.60 1.31
CA GLY A 145 23.96 -7.84 2.06
C GLY A 145 22.61 -8.00 2.77
N MET A 146 21.72 -7.01 2.70
CA MET A 146 20.33 -7.15 3.16
C MET A 146 19.57 -8.19 2.32
N ASN A 147 18.90 -9.13 3.00
CA ASN A 147 17.98 -10.07 2.36
C ASN A 147 16.57 -9.44 2.18
N ASN A 148 15.69 -10.10 1.41
CA ASN A 148 14.37 -9.54 1.12
C ASN A 148 13.51 -9.33 2.38
N HIS A 149 13.68 -10.14 3.43
CA HIS A 149 12.99 -9.94 4.71
C HIS A 149 13.37 -8.61 5.36
N GLN A 150 14.66 -8.28 5.38
CA GLN A 150 15.15 -7.01 5.90
C GLN A 150 14.71 -5.83 5.03
N LYS A 151 14.75 -5.99 3.70
CA LYS A 151 14.32 -4.94 2.76
C LYS A 151 12.85 -4.61 2.92
N ILE A 152 11.97 -5.62 3.02
CA ILE A 152 10.53 -5.39 3.20
C ILE A 152 10.26 -4.66 4.50
N LYS A 153 10.89 -5.09 5.61
CA LYS A 153 10.75 -4.40 6.88
C LYS A 153 11.23 -2.95 6.80
N ALA A 154 12.40 -2.71 6.22
CA ALA A 154 12.94 -1.36 6.09
C ALA A 154 12.03 -0.45 5.25
N ILE A 155 11.46 -0.97 4.14
CA ILE A 155 10.51 -0.25 3.29
C ILE A 155 9.22 0.05 4.05
N HIS A 156 8.65 -0.95 4.72
CA HIS A 156 7.46 -0.79 5.56
C HIS A 156 7.67 0.31 6.60
N ASP A 157 8.74 0.20 7.40
CA ASP A 157 9.05 1.16 8.46
C ASP A 157 9.28 2.56 7.88
N TYR A 158 9.94 2.67 6.72
CA TYR A 158 10.12 3.96 6.05
C TYR A 158 8.77 4.60 5.72
N VAL A 159 7.83 3.86 5.13
CA VAL A 159 6.52 4.42 4.76
C VAL A 159 5.77 4.86 6.01
N VAL A 160 5.69 4.02 7.03
CA VAL A 160 4.99 4.32 8.29
C VAL A 160 5.62 5.52 9.03
N LEU A 161 6.95 5.65 8.99
CA LEU A 161 7.66 6.73 9.69
C LEU A 161 7.67 8.07 8.95
N ASN A 162 7.36 8.10 7.65
CA ASN A 162 7.49 9.30 6.82
C ASN A 162 6.15 9.80 6.28
N LEU A 163 5.08 9.02 6.41
CA LEU A 163 3.73 9.44 6.10
C LEU A 163 2.90 9.51 7.37
N LYS A 164 1.85 10.33 7.31
CA LYS A 164 0.76 10.41 8.26
C LYS A 164 -0.58 10.29 7.51
N TYR A 165 -1.54 9.61 8.11
CA TYR A 165 -2.84 9.44 7.47
C TYR A 165 -3.57 10.77 7.26
N ASP A 166 -3.99 11.03 6.02
CA ASP A 166 -4.76 12.21 5.65
C ASP A 166 -6.24 12.01 5.99
N THR A 167 -6.64 12.44 7.20
CA THR A 167 -8.02 12.32 7.70
C THR A 167 -9.01 13.20 6.95
N ASP A 168 -8.54 14.20 6.20
CA ASP A 168 -9.39 15.06 5.36
C ASP A 168 -9.69 14.42 3.99
N LEU A 169 -9.07 13.27 3.69
CA LEU A 169 -9.29 12.46 2.50
C LEU A 169 -9.04 13.22 1.19
N GLN A 170 -7.93 13.93 1.07
CA GLN A 170 -7.60 14.75 -0.10
C GLN A 170 -6.38 14.26 -0.89
N LYS A 171 -5.45 13.56 -0.24
CA LYS A 171 -4.14 13.20 -0.80
C LYS A 171 -4.10 11.71 -1.17
N TYR A 172 -4.28 11.40 -2.46
CA TYR A 172 -4.51 10.03 -2.95
C TYR A 172 -3.29 9.38 -3.62
N THR A 173 -2.21 10.13 -3.81
CA THR A 173 -1.08 9.72 -4.65
C THR A 173 0.21 9.52 -3.86
N ALA A 174 1.12 8.69 -4.38
CA ALA A 174 2.46 8.58 -3.82
C ALA A 174 3.24 9.90 -3.95
N TYR A 175 2.97 10.68 -5.00
CA TYR A 175 3.52 12.03 -5.15
C TYR A 175 3.16 12.94 -3.96
N GLU A 176 1.88 13.00 -3.59
CA GLU A 176 1.41 13.81 -2.45
C GLU A 176 2.02 13.32 -1.14
N GLY A 177 2.06 12.00 -0.91
CA GLY A 177 2.72 11.41 0.25
C GLY A 177 4.19 11.82 0.36
N LEU A 178 4.95 11.71 -0.74
CA LEU A 178 6.37 12.10 -0.76
C LEU A 178 6.61 13.62 -0.67
N LYS A 179 5.64 14.45 -1.06
CA LYS A 179 5.78 15.92 -1.04
C LYS A 179 5.33 16.55 0.27
N THR A 180 4.31 15.98 0.89
CA THR A 180 3.63 16.58 2.04
C THR A 180 3.81 15.77 3.32
N GLY A 181 4.22 14.50 3.21
CA GLY A 181 4.23 13.56 4.33
C GLY A 181 2.83 13.07 4.71
N GLU A 182 1.80 13.29 3.87
CA GLU A 182 0.43 12.87 4.17
C GLU A 182 -0.24 12.22 2.95
N ALA A 183 -1.00 11.15 3.19
CA ALA A 183 -1.81 10.48 2.17
C ALA A 183 -2.95 9.66 2.78
N VAL A 184 -3.96 9.31 1.98
CA VAL A 184 -4.90 8.23 2.31
C VAL A 184 -4.33 6.87 1.92
N CYS A 185 -5.07 5.79 2.21
CA CYS A 185 -4.66 4.40 1.97
C CYS A 185 -4.10 4.15 0.55
N GLN A 186 -4.69 4.76 -0.47
CA GLN A 186 -4.19 4.65 -1.83
C GLN A 186 -2.76 5.18 -1.99
N GLY A 187 -2.43 6.34 -1.41
CA GLY A 187 -1.09 6.92 -1.52
C GLY A 187 -0.02 6.10 -0.78
N TYR A 188 -0.39 5.54 0.38
CA TYR A 188 0.45 4.56 1.10
C TYR A 188 0.72 3.33 0.24
N ALA A 189 -0.34 2.69 -0.26
CA ALA A 189 -0.23 1.47 -1.05
C ALA A 189 0.58 1.69 -2.33
N LEU A 190 0.43 2.85 -3.00
CA LEU A 190 1.19 3.22 -4.19
C LEU A 190 2.68 3.45 -3.90
N LEU A 191 3.01 4.15 -2.80
CA LEU A 191 4.40 4.38 -2.43
C LEU A 191 5.08 3.06 -2.03
N THR A 192 4.42 2.24 -1.22
CA THR A 192 4.88 0.89 -0.84
C THR A 192 5.08 0.02 -2.09
N TYR A 193 4.14 0.06 -3.04
CA TYR A 193 4.23 -0.69 -4.31
C TYR A 193 5.49 -0.33 -5.10
N GLU A 194 5.76 0.96 -5.31
CA GLU A 194 6.93 1.42 -6.08
C GLU A 194 8.25 1.13 -5.33
N LEU A 195 8.30 1.31 -4.00
CA LEU A 195 9.48 0.96 -3.19
C LEU A 195 9.80 -0.54 -3.27
N LEU A 196 8.80 -1.41 -3.12
CA LEU A 196 8.99 -2.86 -3.24
C LEU A 196 9.43 -3.26 -4.65
N LYS A 197 8.77 -2.69 -5.68
CA LYS A 197 9.06 -2.97 -7.09
C LYS A 197 10.47 -2.55 -7.47
N GLU A 198 10.90 -1.33 -7.13
CA GLU A 198 12.26 -0.85 -7.41
C GLU A 198 13.32 -1.64 -6.60
N ALA A 199 12.96 -2.16 -5.42
CA ALA A 199 13.82 -3.05 -4.65
C ALA A 199 13.93 -4.49 -5.21
N GLY A 200 13.24 -4.78 -6.33
CA GLY A 200 13.22 -6.09 -6.98
C GLY A 200 12.31 -7.11 -6.30
N ILE A 201 11.31 -6.65 -5.53
CA ILE A 201 10.38 -7.49 -4.77
C ILE A 201 9.03 -7.49 -5.49
N GLU A 202 8.65 -8.67 -5.98
CA GLU A 202 7.35 -8.85 -6.64
C GLU A 202 6.22 -8.54 -5.64
N ASN A 203 5.31 -7.67 -6.04
CA ASN A 203 4.20 -7.25 -5.21
C ASN A 203 2.98 -6.83 -6.06
N ARG A 204 1.81 -6.73 -5.44
CA ARG A 204 0.54 -6.34 -6.05
C ARG A 204 -0.16 -5.30 -5.17
N LEU A 205 -0.88 -4.39 -5.80
CA LEU A 205 -1.89 -3.57 -5.13
C LEU A 205 -3.14 -4.41 -4.94
N VAL A 206 -3.77 -4.31 -3.78
CA VAL A 206 -5.03 -4.96 -3.45
C VAL A 206 -6.07 -3.89 -3.18
N GLU A 207 -7.28 -4.11 -3.69
CA GLU A 207 -8.46 -3.30 -3.42
C GLU A 207 -9.53 -4.14 -2.72
N GLY A 208 -10.20 -3.53 -1.75
CA GLY A 208 -11.27 -4.15 -1.00
C GLY A 208 -11.91 -3.17 -0.02
N THR A 209 -12.30 -3.69 1.13
CA THR A 209 -12.76 -2.89 2.25
C THR A 209 -12.06 -3.31 3.53
N ALA A 210 -11.80 -2.36 4.43
CA ALA A 210 -11.28 -2.62 5.76
C ALA A 210 -12.09 -1.78 6.77
N GLY A 211 -12.55 -2.38 7.87
CA GLY A 211 -13.39 -1.68 8.85
C GLY A 211 -14.69 -1.10 8.26
N GLY A 212 -15.20 -1.70 7.18
CA GLY A 212 -16.40 -1.25 6.46
C GLY A 212 -16.19 -0.10 5.48
N GLN A 213 -14.96 0.39 5.29
CA GLN A 213 -14.62 1.45 4.34
C GLN A 213 -13.81 0.91 3.17
N LEU A 214 -13.90 1.56 2.00
CA LEU A 214 -13.03 1.23 0.86
C LEU A 214 -11.56 1.39 1.25
N HIS A 215 -10.75 0.40 0.89
CA HIS A 215 -9.36 0.35 1.31
C HIS A 215 -8.45 -0.24 0.25
N ALA A 216 -7.20 0.19 0.27
CA ALA A 216 -6.14 -0.30 -0.61
C ALA A 216 -4.87 -0.58 0.19
N TRP A 217 -4.23 -1.71 -0.08
CA TRP A 217 -3.00 -2.17 0.56
C TRP A 217 -2.16 -3.02 -0.41
N ASN A 218 -1.13 -3.71 0.07
CA ASN A 218 -0.22 -4.50 -0.77
C ASN A 218 -0.26 -6.01 -0.47
N LEU A 219 -0.01 -6.81 -1.50
CA LEU A 219 0.42 -8.20 -1.39
C LEU A 219 1.88 -8.27 -1.83
N VAL A 220 2.74 -8.90 -1.04
CA VAL A 220 4.18 -9.02 -1.32
C VAL A 220 4.59 -10.49 -1.42
N ARG A 221 5.43 -10.82 -2.40
CA ARG A 221 5.99 -12.16 -2.56
C ARG A 221 7.37 -12.23 -1.92
N LEU A 222 7.50 -13.13 -0.96
CA LEU A 222 8.71 -13.37 -0.18
C LEU A 222 8.98 -14.88 -0.14
N ASP A 223 10.14 -15.29 -0.64
CA ASP A 223 10.57 -16.70 -0.70
C ASP A 223 9.48 -17.65 -1.25
N ASN A 224 8.90 -17.28 -2.39
CA ASN A 224 7.81 -17.98 -3.08
C ASN A 224 6.47 -18.07 -2.31
N ARG A 225 6.30 -17.28 -1.25
CA ARG A 225 5.05 -17.15 -0.50
C ARG A 225 4.49 -15.74 -0.66
N TRP A 226 3.18 -15.61 -0.64
CA TRP A 226 2.49 -14.33 -0.64
C TRP A 226 2.08 -13.95 0.77
N TYR A 227 2.14 -12.65 1.07
CA TYR A 227 1.71 -12.07 2.33
C TYR A 227 1.05 -10.73 2.10
N HIS A 228 0.04 -10.40 2.88
CA HIS A 228 -0.53 -9.07 2.92
C HIS A 228 0.39 -8.14 3.72
N LEU A 229 0.49 -6.89 3.27
CA LEU A 229 1.25 -5.83 3.90
C LEU A 229 0.42 -4.55 3.82
N ASP A 230 0.01 -4.04 4.97
CA ASP A 230 -0.79 -2.82 5.06
C ASP A 230 -0.07 -1.75 5.88
N THR A 231 0.69 -0.92 5.18
CA THR A 231 1.41 0.21 5.79
C THR A 231 0.47 1.30 6.30
N THR A 232 -0.80 1.33 5.90
CA THR A 232 -1.76 2.33 6.39
C THR A 232 -2.30 1.94 7.76
N TRP A 233 -2.69 0.68 7.94
CA TRP A 233 -3.20 0.21 9.23
C TRP A 233 -2.08 -0.10 10.25
N ASP A 234 -0.83 -0.17 9.80
CA ASP A 234 0.35 -0.19 10.66
C ASP A 234 0.88 1.22 11.05
N ASP A 235 0.29 2.28 10.48
CA ASP A 235 0.51 3.67 10.90
C ASP A 235 -0.46 4.05 12.04
N PRO A 236 0.04 4.45 13.23
CA PRO A 236 -0.81 4.89 14.33
C PRO A 236 -1.72 6.08 13.93
N VAL A 237 -3.00 6.02 14.28
CA VAL A 237 -3.93 7.15 14.15
C VAL A 237 -4.52 7.48 15.53
N PRO A 238 -4.33 8.70 16.07
CA PRO A 238 -3.53 9.80 15.52
C PRO A 238 -2.04 9.44 15.43
N ASP A 239 -1.32 10.08 14.50
CA ASP A 239 0.12 9.85 14.29
C ASP A 239 0.91 10.04 15.58
N VAL A 240 1.80 9.09 15.84
CA VAL A 240 2.71 9.10 16.97
C VAL A 240 4.13 9.09 16.42
N PRO A 241 4.87 10.22 16.49
CA PRO A 241 6.19 10.32 15.91
C PRO A 241 7.12 9.18 16.32
N LYS A 242 7.78 8.58 15.33
CA LYS A 242 8.74 7.47 15.49
C LYS A 242 8.13 6.13 15.94
N ARG A 243 6.81 5.98 15.93
CA ARG A 243 6.15 4.71 16.23
C ARG A 243 5.82 3.97 14.93
N VAL A 244 6.02 2.65 14.96
CA VAL A 244 5.67 1.73 13.87
C VAL A 244 4.95 0.54 14.49
N ASN A 245 3.76 0.20 13.98
CA ASN A 245 3.09 -1.04 14.32
C ASN A 245 3.43 -2.13 13.30
N TYR A 246 3.15 -3.39 13.64
CA TYR A 246 3.37 -4.54 12.75
C TYR A 246 2.18 -5.50 12.78
N THR A 247 1.00 -4.98 13.12
CA THR A 247 -0.25 -5.74 13.24
C THR A 247 -0.67 -6.28 11.88
N TYR A 248 -0.44 -5.52 10.80
CA TYR A 248 -0.77 -5.87 9.42
C TYR A 248 0.49 -6.13 8.55
N TYR A 249 1.60 -6.44 9.21
CA TYR A 249 2.87 -6.80 8.58
C TYR A 249 2.92 -8.29 8.22
N LEU A 250 3.07 -8.58 6.93
CA LEU A 250 3.22 -9.93 6.36
C LEU A 250 2.18 -10.96 6.85
N ARG A 251 0.91 -10.65 6.63
CA ARG A 251 -0.24 -11.42 7.12
C ARG A 251 -0.74 -12.46 6.11
N THR A 252 -1.39 -13.51 6.61
CA THR A 252 -2.14 -14.45 5.77
C THR A 252 -3.52 -13.92 5.39
N ASP A 253 -4.18 -14.56 4.42
CA ASP A 253 -5.58 -14.30 4.08
C ASP A 253 -6.49 -14.46 5.32
N GLU A 254 -6.27 -15.50 6.13
CA GLU A 254 -7.07 -15.77 7.33
C GLU A 254 -6.92 -14.66 8.37
N GLN A 255 -5.69 -14.18 8.54
CA GLN A 255 -5.36 -13.10 9.45
C GLN A 255 -5.94 -11.76 9.02
N MET A 256 -5.90 -11.46 7.72
CA MET A 256 -6.48 -10.24 7.18
C MET A 256 -8.01 -10.28 7.17
N ARG A 257 -8.63 -11.46 7.00
CA ARG A 257 -10.09 -11.60 6.92
C ARG A 257 -10.86 -11.24 8.19
N GLN A 258 -10.18 -10.98 9.30
CA GLN A 258 -10.82 -10.54 10.53
C GLN A 258 -11.50 -9.17 10.37
N ASP A 259 -10.90 -8.30 9.54
CA ASP A 259 -11.34 -6.91 9.36
C ASP A 259 -11.20 -6.39 7.91
N HIS A 260 -10.51 -7.13 7.03
CA HIS A 260 -10.40 -6.86 5.60
C HIS A 260 -11.23 -7.82 4.76
N VAL A 261 -11.82 -7.29 3.69
CA VAL A 261 -12.59 -8.05 2.70
C VAL A 261 -12.11 -7.70 1.29
N TRP A 262 -11.74 -8.71 0.51
CA TRP A 262 -11.40 -8.58 -0.91
C TRP A 262 -11.91 -9.79 -1.69
N LYS A 263 -11.96 -9.64 -3.03
CA LYS A 263 -12.29 -10.73 -3.94
C LYS A 263 -11.08 -11.64 -4.13
N ALA A 264 -10.98 -12.68 -3.30
CA ALA A 264 -9.82 -13.58 -3.29
C ALA A 264 -9.47 -14.21 -4.65
N ALA A 265 -10.46 -14.43 -5.53
CA ALA A 265 -10.22 -14.98 -6.87
C ALA A 265 -9.28 -14.11 -7.73
N ASP A 266 -9.13 -12.83 -7.40
CA ASP A 266 -8.33 -11.87 -8.18
C ASP A 266 -6.85 -11.84 -7.72
N TYR A 267 -6.51 -12.53 -6.62
CA TYR A 267 -5.20 -12.42 -5.98
C TYR A 267 -4.60 -13.78 -5.59
N PRO A 268 -3.26 -13.90 -5.54
CA PRO A 268 -2.63 -15.10 -5.02
C PRO A 268 -2.87 -15.25 -3.52
N ARG A 269 -2.98 -16.49 -3.04
CA ARG A 269 -3.30 -16.81 -1.65
C ARG A 269 -2.09 -16.66 -0.72
N ALA A 270 -2.25 -15.91 0.37
CA ALA A 270 -1.34 -15.90 1.50
C ALA A 270 -1.82 -16.90 2.57
N SER A 271 -1.07 -17.98 2.80
CA SER A 271 -1.57 -19.13 3.59
C SER A 271 -0.71 -19.57 4.75
N VAL A 272 0.54 -19.10 4.83
CA VAL A 272 1.47 -19.52 5.89
C VAL A 272 1.80 -18.33 6.77
N PRO A 273 1.53 -18.37 8.08
CA PRO A 273 1.86 -17.28 8.98
C PRO A 273 3.35 -16.92 8.92
N TYR A 274 3.66 -15.64 8.86
CA TYR A 274 5.04 -15.20 8.71
C TYR A 274 5.93 -15.62 9.89
N ILE A 275 5.38 -15.69 11.11
CA ILE A 275 6.09 -16.24 12.28
C ILE A 275 6.59 -17.68 12.05
N LYS A 276 5.80 -18.54 11.39
CA LYS A 276 6.21 -19.91 11.04
C LYS A 276 7.29 -19.93 9.97
N THR A 277 7.21 -18.99 9.03
CA THR A 277 8.24 -18.83 7.99
C THR A 277 9.57 -18.42 8.63
N LEU A 278 9.54 -17.44 9.53
CA LEU A 278 10.72 -16.96 10.23
C LEU A 278 11.32 -18.03 11.16
N GLN A 279 10.47 -18.77 11.87
CA GLN A 279 10.88 -19.90 12.71
C GLN A 279 11.63 -20.97 11.89
N ALA A 280 11.07 -21.39 10.75
CA ALA A 280 11.71 -22.37 9.88
C ALA A 280 13.09 -21.89 9.37
N LEU A 281 13.23 -20.61 9.05
CA LEU A 281 14.51 -20.01 8.65
C LEU A 281 15.54 -20.00 9.79
N ILE A 282 15.11 -19.74 11.02
CA ILE A 282 15.98 -19.77 12.21
C ILE A 282 16.46 -21.20 12.51
N GLU A 283 15.55 -22.17 12.39
CA GLU A 283 15.82 -23.60 12.61
C GLU A 283 16.76 -24.18 11.55
N ALA A 284 16.58 -23.79 10.27
CA ALA A 284 17.47 -24.17 9.17
C ALA A 284 18.91 -23.66 9.38
N GLY A 285 19.10 -22.59 10.15
CA GLY A 285 20.42 -22.07 10.52
C GLY A 285 21.14 -21.32 9.40
N GLY A 286 22.46 -21.52 9.30
CA GLY A 286 23.31 -20.85 8.31
C GLY A 286 23.70 -19.40 8.66
N GLU A 287 24.38 -18.74 7.73
CA GLU A 287 25.00 -17.42 7.93
C GLU A 287 23.99 -16.30 8.28
N LYS A 288 22.73 -16.45 7.87
CA LYS A 288 21.66 -15.46 8.09
C LYS A 288 20.83 -15.72 9.35
N LYS A 289 21.12 -16.76 10.15
CA LYS A 289 20.35 -17.08 11.37
C LYS A 289 20.19 -15.88 12.31
N GLN A 290 21.28 -15.15 12.55
CA GLN A 290 21.26 -13.96 13.43
C GLN A 290 20.39 -12.83 12.88
N THR A 291 20.34 -12.69 11.55
CA THR A 291 19.42 -11.75 10.89
C THR A 291 17.96 -12.11 11.16
N TYR A 292 17.60 -13.39 11.08
CA TYR A 292 16.23 -13.83 11.33
C TYR A 292 15.85 -13.73 12.82
N LEU A 293 16.78 -14.00 13.73
CA LEU A 293 16.58 -13.76 15.16
C LEU A 293 16.35 -12.27 15.45
N ALA A 294 17.14 -11.38 14.85
CA ALA A 294 16.94 -9.94 15.00
C ALA A 294 15.57 -9.49 14.46
N LEU A 295 15.13 -10.02 13.32
CA LEU A 295 13.79 -9.76 12.78
C LEU A 295 12.69 -10.26 13.71
N LYS A 296 12.86 -11.45 14.30
CA LYS A 296 11.90 -12.03 15.26
C LYS A 296 11.70 -11.09 16.44
N THR A 297 12.78 -10.61 17.05
CA THR A 297 12.72 -9.65 18.15
C THR A 297 12.13 -8.31 17.70
N ALA A 298 12.55 -7.79 16.54
CA ALA A 298 12.07 -6.50 16.06
C ALA A 298 10.56 -6.48 15.74
N LEU A 299 9.99 -7.64 15.42
CA LEU A 299 8.56 -7.82 15.15
C LEU A 299 7.77 -8.27 16.38
N GLY A 300 8.42 -8.43 17.55
CA GLY A 300 7.78 -8.89 18.79
C GLY A 300 7.37 -10.35 18.78
N TYR A 301 7.93 -11.18 17.88
CA TYR A 301 7.63 -12.61 17.81
C TYR A 301 8.32 -13.45 18.89
N ASP A 302 9.23 -12.86 19.65
CA ASP A 302 9.76 -13.43 20.89
C ASP A 302 8.68 -13.62 21.97
N LEU A 303 7.58 -12.86 21.90
CA LEU A 303 6.42 -13.06 22.77
C LEU A 303 5.78 -14.45 22.58
N TYR A 304 5.96 -15.09 21.43
CA TYR A 304 5.41 -16.41 21.14
C TYR A 304 6.29 -17.56 21.60
N ASP A 305 7.45 -17.28 22.21
CA ASP A 305 8.31 -18.30 22.77
C ASP A 305 7.63 -19.01 23.95
N ALA A 306 7.95 -20.29 24.14
CA ALA A 306 7.30 -21.15 25.13
C ALA A 306 7.49 -20.64 26.56
N ASP A 307 8.58 -19.93 26.83
CA ASP A 307 8.97 -19.37 28.13
C ASP A 307 8.79 -17.83 28.20
N ALA A 308 8.13 -17.23 27.20
CA ALA A 308 7.90 -15.79 27.17
C ALA A 308 6.84 -15.34 28.18
N ALA A 309 5.81 -16.18 28.40
CA ALA A 309 4.65 -15.85 29.22
C ALA A 309 5.01 -15.63 30.69
N VAL A 310 4.42 -14.60 31.30
CA VAL A 310 4.43 -14.39 32.76
C VAL A 310 3.00 -14.21 33.25
N SER A 311 2.73 -14.55 34.51
CA SER A 311 1.38 -14.52 35.08
C SER A 311 1.35 -14.00 36.52
N THR A 312 2.41 -13.29 36.94
CA THR A 312 2.57 -12.80 38.31
C THR A 312 3.22 -11.41 38.32
N ALA A 313 2.97 -10.65 39.39
CA ALA A 313 3.64 -9.37 39.67
C ALA A 313 5.17 -9.50 39.65
N LYS A 314 5.70 -10.61 40.18
CA LYS A 314 7.14 -10.91 40.17
C LYS A 314 7.66 -11.04 38.73
N GLY A 315 6.96 -11.80 37.88
CA GLY A 315 7.33 -11.97 36.48
C GLY A 315 7.31 -10.65 35.71
N LEU A 316 6.28 -9.82 35.89
CA LEU A 316 6.23 -8.47 35.32
C LEU A 316 7.40 -7.61 35.81
N ALA A 317 7.67 -7.63 37.11
CA ALA A 317 8.77 -6.87 37.70
C ALA A 317 10.15 -7.28 37.15
N GLU A 318 10.37 -8.56 36.90
CA GLU A 318 11.61 -9.05 36.27
C GLU A 318 11.78 -8.55 34.82
N ARG A 319 10.69 -8.53 34.03
CA ARG A 319 10.70 -7.97 32.67
C ARG A 319 10.98 -6.47 32.69
N VAL A 320 10.32 -5.71 33.56
CA VAL A 320 10.53 -4.27 33.72
C VAL A 320 11.96 -3.96 34.18
N LYS A 321 12.48 -4.67 35.19
CA LYS A 321 13.89 -4.53 35.63
C LYS A 321 14.88 -4.77 34.49
N SER A 322 14.64 -5.79 33.67
CA SER A 322 15.46 -6.07 32.48
C SER A 322 15.43 -4.91 31.48
N GLY A 323 14.23 -4.36 31.22
CA GLY A 323 14.04 -3.15 30.41
C GLY A 323 14.79 -1.94 30.95
N MET A 324 14.67 -1.65 32.24
CA MET A 324 15.39 -0.57 32.92
C MET A 324 16.91 -0.74 32.82
N LYS A 325 17.43 -1.95 33.03
CA LYS A 325 18.86 -2.26 32.87
C LYS A 325 19.36 -2.04 31.44
N ALA A 326 18.48 -2.22 30.46
CA ALA A 326 18.74 -1.92 29.05
C ALA A 326 18.50 -0.44 28.68
N GLY A 327 18.21 0.44 29.65
CA GLY A 327 17.96 1.86 29.43
C GLY A 327 16.63 2.16 28.73
N LYS A 328 15.68 1.22 28.73
CA LYS A 328 14.35 1.42 28.14
C LYS A 328 13.43 2.10 29.14
N ALA A 329 12.40 2.76 28.61
CA ALA A 329 11.25 3.28 29.37
C ALA A 329 9.95 2.50 29.06
N THR A 330 10.07 1.41 28.30
CA THR A 330 8.96 0.51 27.95
C THR A 330 9.43 -0.93 27.80
N VAL A 331 8.56 -1.89 28.12
CA VAL A 331 8.67 -3.31 27.76
C VAL A 331 7.33 -3.82 27.23
N THR A 332 7.39 -4.77 26.29
CA THR A 332 6.22 -5.56 25.91
C THR A 332 6.35 -6.96 26.47
N VAL A 333 5.28 -7.48 27.05
CA VAL A 333 5.23 -8.76 27.76
C VAL A 333 4.03 -9.56 27.30
N ARG A 334 4.20 -10.88 27.18
CA ARG A 334 3.10 -11.83 27.08
C ARG A 334 2.62 -12.17 28.50
N TYR A 335 1.39 -11.83 28.82
CA TYR A 335 0.81 -12.02 30.13
C TYR A 335 -0.28 -13.09 30.10
N ALA A 336 -0.05 -14.19 30.81
CA ALA A 336 -0.93 -15.36 30.88
C ALA A 336 -1.81 -15.30 32.13
N GLY A 337 -2.72 -14.32 32.17
CA GLY A 337 -3.67 -14.12 33.26
C GLY A 337 -4.84 -13.24 32.82
N SER A 338 -5.85 -13.11 33.67
CA SER A 338 -7.01 -12.25 33.38
C SER A 338 -6.66 -10.77 33.45
N ASP A 339 -7.50 -9.93 32.83
CA ASP A 339 -7.42 -8.47 32.91
C ASP A 339 -7.41 -7.97 34.36
N GLU A 340 -8.24 -8.57 35.22
CA GLU A 340 -8.30 -8.26 36.66
C GLU A 340 -6.98 -8.60 37.37
N GLN A 341 -6.42 -9.78 37.11
CA GLN A 341 -5.15 -10.18 37.71
C GLN A 341 -4.00 -9.29 37.22
N LEU A 342 -4.01 -8.90 35.94
CA LEU A 342 -3.03 -7.99 35.37
C LEU A 342 -3.02 -6.64 36.11
N LEU A 343 -4.20 -6.08 36.37
CA LEU A 343 -4.33 -4.82 37.11
C LEU A 343 -3.72 -4.90 38.50
N GLU A 344 -4.00 -5.98 39.23
CA GLU A 344 -3.40 -6.22 40.55
C GLU A 344 -1.88 -6.35 40.46
N ASP A 345 -1.38 -7.14 39.50
CA ASP A 345 0.04 -7.40 39.35
C ASP A 345 0.85 -6.17 38.92
N LEU A 346 0.25 -5.28 38.12
CA LEU A 346 0.85 -4.00 37.73
C LEU A 346 1.08 -3.09 38.95
N THR A 347 0.24 -3.18 40.00
CA THR A 347 0.49 -2.41 41.25
C THR A 347 1.80 -2.80 41.92
N GLY A 348 2.22 -4.06 41.78
CA GLY A 348 3.48 -4.55 42.33
C GLY A 348 4.72 -3.88 41.74
N LEU A 349 4.60 -3.26 40.56
CA LEU A 349 5.71 -2.57 39.90
C LEU A 349 6.14 -1.29 40.61
N TYR A 350 5.28 -0.65 41.41
CA TYR A 350 5.66 0.52 42.21
C TYR A 350 6.78 0.22 43.22
N ASN A 351 6.94 -1.04 43.61
CA ASN A 351 8.05 -1.50 44.46
C ASN A 351 9.43 -1.39 43.78
N LEU A 352 9.47 -1.11 42.46
CA LEU A 352 10.69 -0.89 41.71
C LEU A 352 11.17 0.56 41.74
N GLY A 353 10.44 1.46 42.40
CA GLY A 353 10.77 2.89 42.47
C GLY A 353 10.46 3.66 41.19
N ILE A 354 9.79 3.04 40.22
CA ILE A 354 9.30 3.68 39.00
C ILE A 354 8.00 4.43 39.25
N ARG A 355 7.70 5.42 38.41
CA ARG A 355 6.48 6.24 38.52
C ARG A 355 5.74 6.28 37.18
N ASN A 356 4.53 6.84 37.23
CA ASN A 356 3.70 7.11 36.05
C ASN A 356 3.51 5.89 35.13
N ILE A 357 3.28 4.72 35.74
CA ILE A 357 3.10 3.47 35.00
C ILE A 357 1.86 3.60 34.12
N ARG A 358 2.05 3.43 32.81
CA ARG A 358 0.99 3.37 31.81
C ARG A 358 1.10 2.05 31.09
N TYR A 359 -0.02 1.47 30.70
CA TYR A 359 0.00 0.22 29.94
C TYR A 359 -1.03 0.21 28.82
N LEU A 360 -0.72 -0.54 27.77
CA LEU A 360 -1.62 -0.88 26.69
C LEU A 360 -1.74 -2.39 26.65
N MET A 361 -2.96 -2.91 26.73
CA MET A 361 -3.23 -4.35 26.62
C MET A 361 -4.06 -4.64 25.38
N GLN A 362 -3.78 -5.78 24.75
CA GLN A 362 -4.55 -6.35 23.65
C GLN A 362 -4.43 -7.87 23.67
N PRO A 363 -5.39 -8.62 23.12
CA PRO A 363 -5.24 -10.06 22.93
C PRO A 363 -3.98 -10.38 22.13
N LEU A 364 -3.20 -11.38 22.57
CA LEU A 364 -2.09 -11.90 21.79
C LEU A 364 -2.63 -12.95 20.83
N GLU A 365 -2.75 -12.57 19.56
CA GLU A 365 -3.33 -13.39 18.49
C GLU A 365 -2.80 -14.83 18.49
N GLY A 366 -3.72 -15.80 18.43
CA GLY A 366 -3.38 -17.23 18.39
C GLY A 366 -3.06 -17.84 19.75
N THR A 367 -3.30 -17.10 20.84
CA THR A 367 -3.14 -17.55 22.23
C THR A 367 -4.32 -17.05 23.08
N ASP A 368 -4.47 -17.60 24.29
CA ASP A 368 -5.41 -17.10 25.31
C ASP A 368 -4.80 -15.98 26.18
N ASP A 369 -3.61 -15.49 25.83
CA ASP A 369 -2.83 -14.56 26.63
C ASP A 369 -2.97 -13.12 26.13
N LEU A 370 -2.51 -12.18 26.96
CA LEU A 370 -2.49 -10.76 26.64
C LEU A 370 -1.10 -10.32 26.17
N ARG A 371 -1.06 -9.44 25.16
CA ARG A 371 0.11 -8.61 24.85
C ARG A 371 -0.01 -7.31 25.63
N VAL A 372 0.91 -7.08 26.56
CA VAL A 372 0.91 -5.91 27.44
C VAL A 372 2.16 -5.08 27.19
N GLU A 373 1.99 -3.86 26.71
CA GLU A 373 3.04 -2.84 26.64
C GLU A 373 2.99 -2.01 27.92
N ILE A 374 4.09 -1.97 28.68
CA ILE A 374 4.20 -1.31 29.98
C ILE A 374 5.23 -0.19 29.84
N HIS A 375 4.82 1.04 30.13
CA HIS A 375 5.62 2.26 30.09
C HIS A 375 5.82 2.83 31.49
N TRP A 376 6.98 3.47 31.73
CA TRP A 376 7.29 4.11 33.01
C TRP A 376 8.20 5.33 32.83
N GLU A 377 8.27 6.16 33.90
CA GLU A 377 9.15 7.32 34.03
C GLU A 377 10.08 7.21 35.24
#